data_AF-A0A7C4CT78-F1
#
_entry.id   AF-A0A7C4CT78-F1
#
_cell.length_a   1.000
_cell.length_b   1.000
_cell.length_c   1.000
_cell.angle_alpha   90.00
_cell.angle_beta   90.00
_cell.angle_gamma   90.00
#
_symmetry.space_group_name_H-M   'P 1'
#
loop_
_entity.id
_entity.type
_entity.pdbx_description
1 polymer ?
#
loop_
_entity_poly.entity_id
_entity_poly.type
_entity_poly.pdbx_seq_one_letter_code
_entity_poly.pdbx_strand_id
1 'polypeptide(L)'
;MHVYFLVGMSGRESRKALFRLLSRREILDNVLASDIVFEILDARIPEYLRNRFLERVAMNNGKRLVLVLNKSDLVPRSVISEWINYYRDRGLECIATSASTGDIRAVKRILREAGREIMASFFGAPKVGKSSLVNTLKGKKSATVSRYPGTPGYTKGIQVYRIY
;
A
#
# COMPACT_ATOMS: atom_id res chain seq x y z
N MET A 1 -10.60 -16.39 -4.81
CA MET A 1 -9.43 -15.93 -4.03
C MET A 1 -9.84 -14.67 -3.29
N HIS A 2 -10.21 -14.80 -2.03
CA HIS A 2 -10.70 -13.67 -1.23
C HIS A 2 -9.54 -12.86 -0.66
N VAL A 3 -9.15 -11.82 -1.40
CA VAL A 3 -8.16 -10.85 -0.91
C VAL A 3 -8.91 -9.64 -0.37
N TYR A 4 -8.65 -9.32 0.90
CA TYR A 4 -9.22 -8.16 1.59
C TYR A 4 -8.20 -7.03 1.65
N PHE A 5 -8.50 -5.88 1.05
CA PHE A 5 -7.60 -4.71 1.03
C PHE A 5 -8.00 -3.71 2.10
N LEU A 6 -7.16 -3.46 3.10
CA LEU A 6 -7.30 -2.34 4.02
C LEU A 6 -6.53 -1.13 3.46
N VAL A 7 -7.24 -0.12 2.97
CA VAL A 7 -6.63 1.10 2.40
C VAL A 7 -6.89 2.29 3.33
N GLY A 8 -5.86 2.78 4.01
CA GLY A 8 -5.98 3.95 4.90
C GLY A 8 -5.54 5.27 4.25
N MET A 9 -6.47 6.22 4.09
CA MET A 9 -6.23 7.62 3.70
C MET A 9 -7.33 8.57 4.24
N SER A 10 -7.12 9.89 4.24
CA SER A 10 -8.01 10.88 4.92
C SER A 10 -8.33 12.13 4.08
N GLY A 11 -9.46 12.80 4.40
CA GLY A 11 -9.95 14.09 3.85
C GLY A 11 -11.48 14.23 3.90
N ARG A 12 -12.12 15.41 3.80
CA ARG A 12 -11.62 16.80 3.72
C ARG A 12 -11.51 17.39 5.15
N GLU A 13 -12.06 18.51 5.62
CA GLU A 13 -12.82 19.68 5.10
C GLU A 13 -12.05 20.97 5.47
N SER A 14 -12.22 22.03 4.67
CA SER A 14 -11.94 23.44 4.98
C SER A 14 -10.70 23.83 5.84
N ARG A 15 -9.60 24.19 5.13
CA ARG A 15 -8.49 25.11 5.52
C ARG A 15 -7.71 24.90 6.84
N LYS A 16 -8.07 23.97 7.74
CA LYS A 16 -7.36 23.72 9.03
C LYS A 16 -6.61 22.38 9.15
N ALA A 17 -6.71 21.49 8.17
CA ALA A 17 -6.21 20.11 8.28
C ALA A 17 -5.01 19.82 7.36
N LEU A 18 -3.78 20.24 7.73
CA LEU A 18 -2.60 20.03 6.88
C LEU A 18 -2.13 18.56 6.83
N PHE A 19 -2.22 17.81 7.93
CA PHE A 19 -1.82 16.40 7.99
C PHE A 19 -2.64 15.58 9.01
N ARG A 20 -3.82 15.06 8.64
CA ARG A 20 -4.41 13.93 9.39
C ARG A 20 -3.81 12.62 8.90
N LEU A 21 -2.62 12.32 9.42
CA LEU A 21 -2.04 10.98 9.40
C LEU A 21 -2.98 10.00 10.13
N LEU A 22 -2.89 8.71 9.80
CA LEU A 22 -3.52 7.67 10.64
C LEU A 22 -2.92 7.77 12.05
N SER A 23 -3.76 7.66 13.07
CA SER A 23 -3.29 7.56 14.44
C SER A 23 -2.46 6.29 14.62
N ARG A 24 -1.57 6.29 15.62
CA ARG A 24 -0.77 5.09 15.98
C ARG A 24 -1.65 3.87 16.27
N ARG A 25 -2.84 4.10 16.84
CA ARG A 25 -3.85 3.06 17.10
C ARG A 25 -4.44 2.50 15.82
N GLU A 26 -4.91 3.35 14.90
CA GLU A 26 -5.40 2.90 13.60
C GLU A 26 -4.34 2.09 12.83
N ILE A 27 -3.07 2.52 12.85
CA ILE A 27 -1.97 1.76 12.23
C ILE A 27 -1.84 0.38 12.89
N LEU A 28 -1.78 0.32 14.23
CA LEU A 28 -1.67 -0.93 14.98
C LEU A 28 -2.82 -1.90 14.67
N ASP A 29 -4.07 -1.43 14.80
CA ASP A 29 -5.27 -2.26 14.61
C ASP A 29 -5.33 -2.86 13.18
N ASN A 30 -4.95 -2.08 12.15
CA ASN A 30 -4.92 -2.55 10.76
C ASN A 30 -3.76 -3.53 10.49
N VAL A 31 -2.58 -3.29 11.07
CA VAL A 31 -1.43 -4.22 10.95
C VAL A 31 -1.74 -5.55 11.63
N LEU A 32 -2.31 -5.54 12.83
CA LEU A 32 -2.69 -6.76 13.56
C LEU A 32 -3.71 -7.60 12.77
N ALA A 33 -4.68 -6.94 12.13
CA ALA A 33 -5.69 -7.59 11.29
C ALA A 33 -5.15 -8.14 9.95
N SER A 34 -3.94 -7.77 9.52
CA SER A 34 -3.41 -8.14 8.20
C SER A 34 -2.42 -9.30 8.26
N ASP A 35 -2.35 -10.10 7.19
CA ASP A 35 -1.28 -11.08 6.96
C ASP A 35 -0.06 -10.41 6.30
N ILE A 36 -0.33 -9.49 5.37
CA ILE A 36 0.69 -8.76 4.60
C ILE A 36 0.45 -7.26 4.70
N VAL A 37 1.54 -6.52 4.91
CA VAL A 37 1.57 -5.05 4.98
C VAL A 37 2.37 -4.54 3.78
N PHE A 38 1.70 -3.91 2.83
CA PHE A 38 2.34 -3.19 1.72
C PHE A 38 2.49 -1.72 2.07
N GLU A 39 3.73 -1.24 2.13
CA GLU A 39 4.03 0.18 2.26
C GLU A 39 4.34 0.78 0.88
N ILE A 40 3.44 1.62 0.39
CA ILE A 40 3.51 2.19 -0.96
C ILE A 40 4.24 3.53 -0.91
N LEU A 41 5.37 3.59 -1.60
CA LEU A 41 6.26 4.74 -1.70
C LEU A 41 6.23 5.30 -3.14
N ASP A 42 6.58 6.58 -3.32
CA ASP A 42 6.86 7.14 -4.64
C ASP A 42 8.34 6.86 -4.97
N ALA A 43 8.59 6.11 -6.04
CA ALA A 43 9.92 5.61 -6.39
C ALA A 43 10.98 6.71 -6.62
N ARG A 44 10.56 7.97 -6.80
CA ARG A 44 11.46 9.12 -6.98
C ARG A 44 12.08 9.63 -5.67
N ILE A 45 11.39 9.43 -4.54
CA ILE A 45 11.80 9.90 -3.20
C ILE A 45 11.42 8.90 -2.09
N PRO A 46 11.79 7.61 -2.21
CA PRO A 46 11.19 6.56 -1.40
C PRO A 46 11.54 6.68 0.09
N GLU A 47 12.79 6.95 0.46
CA GLU A 47 13.21 7.12 1.87
C GLU A 47 12.42 8.21 2.61
N TYR A 48 12.12 9.33 1.97
CA TYR A 48 11.37 10.44 2.59
C TYR A 48 9.92 10.08 2.91
N LEU A 49 9.36 9.07 2.23
CA LEU A 49 7.95 8.69 2.34
C LEU A 49 7.71 7.50 3.28
N ARG A 50 8.78 6.94 3.88
CA ARG A 50 8.74 5.79 4.79
C ARG A 50 8.12 6.14 6.15
N ASN A 51 7.40 5.20 6.72
CA ASN A 51 6.78 5.28 8.03
C ASN A 51 7.42 4.28 8.99
N ARG A 52 8.52 4.69 9.63
CA ARG A 52 9.29 3.85 10.58
C ARG A 52 8.45 3.27 11.74
N PHE A 53 7.32 3.91 12.08
CA PHE A 53 6.39 3.36 13.07
C PHE A 53 5.58 2.19 12.50
N LEU A 54 5.07 2.30 11.28
CA LEU A 54 4.42 1.20 10.56
C LEU A 54 5.38 0.02 10.40
N GLU A 55 6.61 0.27 9.92
CA GLU A 55 7.63 -0.76 9.71
C GLU A 55 7.88 -1.56 10.99
N ARG A 56 8.14 -0.85 12.10
CA ARG A 56 8.38 -1.45 13.42
C ARG A 56 7.16 -2.23 13.92
N VAL A 57 5.95 -1.70 13.76
CA VAL A 57 4.72 -2.40 14.19
C VAL A 57 4.47 -3.66 13.37
N ALA A 58 4.73 -3.65 12.06
CA ALA A 58 4.62 -4.84 11.22
C ALA A 58 5.66 -5.91 11.63
N MET A 59 6.94 -5.54 11.71
CA MET A 59 8.02 -6.46 12.04
C MET A 59 7.90 -7.04 13.45
N ASN A 60 7.59 -6.21 14.46
CA ASN A 60 7.44 -6.68 15.85
C ASN A 60 6.25 -7.62 16.05
N ASN A 61 5.25 -7.59 15.16
CA ASN A 61 4.08 -8.49 15.21
C ASN A 61 4.16 -9.62 14.16
N GLY A 62 5.36 -9.91 13.63
CA GLY A 62 5.61 -11.01 12.69
C GLY A 62 4.89 -10.88 11.34
N LYS A 63 4.41 -9.68 10.98
CA LYS A 63 3.66 -9.45 9.74
C LYS A 63 4.64 -9.27 8.57
N ARG A 64 4.34 -9.87 7.42
CA ARG A 64 5.17 -9.71 6.22
C ARG A 64 5.05 -8.27 5.71
N LEU A 65 6.13 -7.51 5.82
CA LEU A 65 6.25 -6.14 5.35
C LEU A 65 6.89 -6.11 3.96
N VAL A 66 6.24 -5.47 3.00
CA VAL A 66 6.73 -5.30 1.62
C VAL A 66 6.75 -3.81 1.27
N LEU A 67 7.93 -3.27 0.98
CA LEU A 67 8.09 -1.93 0.43
C LEU A 67 7.78 -1.95 -1.07
N VAL A 68 6.92 -1.05 -1.53
CA VAL A 68 6.48 -0.97 -2.93
C VAL A 68 6.85 0.39 -3.52
N LEU A 69 7.87 0.40 -4.36
CA LEU A 69 8.32 1.55 -5.14
C LEU A 69 7.36 1.76 -6.31
N ASN A 70 6.28 2.50 -6.07
CA ASN A 70 5.28 2.79 -7.08
C ASN A 70 5.68 4.01 -7.94
N LYS A 71 5.15 4.07 -9.17
CA LYS A 71 5.55 5.01 -10.22
C LYS A 71 6.97 4.76 -10.75
N SER A 72 7.38 3.49 -10.79
CA SER A 72 8.70 3.10 -11.30
C SER A 72 8.92 3.42 -12.78
N ASP A 73 7.85 3.74 -13.52
CA ASP A 73 7.86 4.30 -14.87
C ASP A 73 8.48 5.71 -14.96
N LEU A 74 8.52 6.45 -13.85
CA LEU A 74 9.08 7.81 -13.79
C LEU A 74 10.56 7.85 -13.37
N VAL A 75 11.23 6.69 -13.28
CA VAL A 75 12.59 6.55 -12.73
C VAL A 75 13.38 5.58 -13.61
N PRO A 76 14.68 5.85 -13.92
CA PRO A 76 15.52 4.92 -14.67
C PRO A 76 15.59 3.54 -14.00
N ARG A 77 15.62 2.46 -14.82
CA ARG A 77 15.63 1.08 -14.31
C ARG A 77 16.84 0.75 -13.44
N SER A 78 18.00 1.37 -13.70
CA SER A 78 19.20 1.28 -12.85
C SER A 78 18.92 1.77 -11.43
N VAL A 79 18.41 3.00 -11.30
CA VAL A 79 18.05 3.63 -10.02
C VAL A 79 16.97 2.82 -9.28
N ILE A 80 16.00 2.23 -9.97
CA ILE A 80 15.04 1.29 -9.35
C ILE A 80 15.74 0.04 -8.79
N SER A 81 16.72 -0.49 -9.51
CA SER A 81 17.49 -1.68 -9.08
C SER A 81 18.39 -1.35 -7.89
N GLU A 82 19.03 -0.18 -7.89
CA GLU A 82 19.79 0.37 -6.76
C GLU A 82 18.91 0.52 -5.51
N TRP A 83 17.71 1.10 -5.62
CA TRP A 83 16.77 1.17 -4.49
C TRP A 83 16.39 -0.22 -3.96
N ILE A 84 16.01 -1.15 -4.84
CA ILE A 84 15.62 -2.51 -4.43
C ILE A 84 16.78 -3.20 -3.69
N ASN A 85 18.01 -3.07 -4.17
CA ASN A 85 19.19 -3.63 -3.51
C ASN A 85 19.45 -2.92 -2.16
N TYR A 86 19.44 -1.59 -2.13
CA TYR A 86 19.60 -0.78 -0.91
C TYR A 86 18.64 -1.21 0.22
N TYR A 87 17.38 -1.54 -0.12
CA TYR A 87 16.40 -2.06 0.84
C TYR A 87 16.68 -3.52 1.23
N ARG A 88 17.00 -4.39 0.26
CA ARG A 88 17.31 -5.80 0.50
C ARG A 88 18.51 -5.96 1.44
N ASP A 89 19.56 -5.19 1.25
CA ASP A 89 20.79 -5.20 2.07
C ASP A 89 20.52 -4.75 3.52
N ARG A 90 19.36 -4.13 3.78
CA ARG A 90 18.84 -3.73 5.10
C ARG A 90 17.78 -4.69 5.64
N GLY A 91 17.64 -5.88 5.04
CA GLY A 91 16.69 -6.91 5.45
C GLY A 91 15.23 -6.61 5.11
N LEU A 92 14.96 -5.70 4.17
CA LEU A 92 13.61 -5.27 3.80
C LEU A 92 13.21 -5.81 2.44
N GLU A 93 12.06 -6.52 2.37
CA GLU A 93 11.50 -6.95 1.09
C GLU A 93 11.05 -5.71 0.29
N CYS A 94 11.56 -5.55 -0.92
CA CYS A 94 11.26 -4.41 -1.78
C CYS A 94 10.97 -4.83 -3.22
N ILE A 95 9.91 -4.24 -3.80
CA ILE A 95 9.49 -4.45 -5.19
C ILE A 95 9.16 -3.11 -5.85
N ALA A 96 9.23 -3.07 -7.18
CA ALA A 96 8.78 -1.94 -7.99
C ALA A 96 7.44 -2.21 -8.68
N THR A 97 6.62 -1.17 -8.84
CA THR A 97 5.37 -1.21 -9.61
C THR A 97 5.10 0.10 -10.35
N SER A 98 4.32 0.00 -11.42
CA SER A 98 3.75 1.15 -12.10
C SER A 98 2.23 0.99 -12.20
N ALA A 99 1.50 1.54 -11.23
CA ALA A 99 0.04 1.52 -11.26
C ALA A 99 -0.57 2.31 -12.44
N SER A 100 0.17 3.28 -12.99
CA SER A 100 -0.15 4.07 -14.19
C SER A 100 -0.14 3.23 -15.47
N THR A 101 0.91 2.42 -15.67
CA THR A 101 1.05 1.54 -16.85
C THR A 101 0.38 0.17 -16.66
N GLY A 102 -0.05 -0.15 -15.44
CA GLY A 102 -0.66 -1.43 -15.08
C GLY A 102 0.33 -2.51 -14.64
N ASP A 103 1.64 -2.23 -14.58
CA ASP A 103 2.61 -3.21 -14.09
C ASP A 103 2.59 -3.32 -12.56
N ILE A 104 1.73 -4.24 -12.11
CA ILE A 104 1.57 -4.65 -10.71
C ILE A 104 1.83 -6.16 -10.54
N ARG A 105 2.60 -6.76 -11.47
CA ARG A 105 2.85 -8.21 -11.51
C ARG A 105 3.50 -8.75 -10.24
N ALA A 106 4.45 -8.01 -9.66
CA ALA A 106 5.12 -8.37 -8.41
C ALA A 106 4.13 -8.47 -7.22
N VAL A 107 3.25 -7.49 -7.05
CA VAL A 107 2.21 -7.52 -5.98
C VAL A 107 1.23 -8.67 -6.22
N LYS A 108 0.77 -8.87 -7.47
CA LYS A 108 -0.12 -9.99 -7.82
C LYS A 108 0.50 -11.36 -7.53
N ARG A 109 1.82 -11.50 -7.74
CA ARG A 109 2.57 -12.73 -7.41
C ARG A 109 2.58 -12.96 -5.90
N ILE A 110 3.01 -11.98 -5.10
CA ILE A 110 3.05 -12.08 -3.63
C ILE A 110 1.68 -12.45 -3.06
N LEU A 111 0.60 -11.79 -3.52
CA LEU A 111 -0.76 -12.10 -3.08
C LEU A 111 -1.21 -13.52 -3.46
N ARG A 112 -0.80 -14.03 -4.64
CA ARG A 112 -1.11 -15.41 -5.05
C ARG A 112 -0.34 -16.46 -4.27
N GLU A 113 0.92 -16.19 -3.94
CA GLU A 113 1.80 -17.10 -3.19
C GLU A 113 1.38 -17.20 -1.72
N ALA A 114 0.81 -16.13 -1.17
CA ALA A 114 0.38 -16.07 0.23
C ALA A 114 -0.90 -16.88 0.54
N GLY A 115 -1.73 -17.20 -0.46
CA GLY A 115 -2.86 -18.11 -0.28
C GLY A 115 -4.16 -17.67 -0.95
N ARG A 116 -5.26 -18.35 -0.61
CA ARG A 116 -6.59 -18.13 -1.20
C ARG A 116 -7.48 -17.18 -0.42
N GLU A 117 -7.22 -17.01 0.87
CA GLU A 117 -7.90 -16.08 1.76
C GLU A 117 -6.83 -15.34 2.56
N ILE A 118 -6.66 -14.04 2.29
CA ILE A 118 -5.62 -13.21 2.92
C ILE A 118 -6.15 -11.77 3.11
N MET A 119 -5.73 -11.14 4.20
CA MET A 119 -5.94 -9.73 4.47
C MET A 119 -4.64 -8.95 4.24
N ALA A 120 -4.67 -8.01 3.29
CA ALA A 120 -3.52 -7.22 2.89
C ALA A 120 -3.78 -5.73 3.15
N SER A 121 -2.95 -5.09 3.97
CA SER A 121 -3.01 -3.63 4.18
C SER A 121 -2.15 -2.87 3.19
N PHE A 122 -2.63 -1.70 2.76
CA PHE A 122 -1.95 -0.80 1.84
C PHE A 122 -1.80 0.58 2.47
N PHE A 123 -0.61 0.85 3.01
CA PHE A 123 -0.23 2.08 3.69
C PHE A 123 0.69 2.96 2.82
N GLY A 124 0.94 4.20 3.26
CA GLY A 124 1.85 5.15 2.60
C GLY A 124 1.25 6.57 2.52
N ALA A 125 2.09 7.55 2.20
CA ALA A 125 1.73 8.97 2.22
C ALA A 125 0.63 9.37 1.17
N PRO A 126 0.05 10.58 1.25
CA PRO A 126 -0.80 11.12 0.19
C PRO A 126 -0.15 11.09 -1.20
N LYS A 127 -0.95 10.86 -2.24
CA LYS A 127 -0.55 10.93 -3.67
C LYS A 127 0.56 9.96 -4.15
N VAL A 128 1.04 9.03 -3.33
CA VAL A 128 1.99 7.96 -3.74
C VAL A 128 1.39 6.92 -4.71
N GLY A 129 0.06 6.88 -4.85
CA GLY A 129 -0.64 6.04 -5.83
C GLY A 129 -1.31 4.77 -5.29
N LYS A 130 -1.47 4.63 -3.97
CA LYS A 130 -2.20 3.52 -3.31
C LYS A 130 -3.54 3.20 -3.97
N SER A 131 -4.40 4.21 -4.11
CA SER A 131 -5.75 4.02 -4.66
C SER A 131 -5.71 3.55 -6.12
N SER A 132 -4.75 4.02 -6.91
CA SER A 132 -4.50 3.53 -8.27
C SER A 132 -4.08 2.07 -8.26
N LEU A 133 -3.08 1.71 -7.44
CA LEU A 133 -2.55 0.35 -7.33
C LEU A 133 -3.65 -0.65 -6.88
N VAL A 134 -4.46 -0.28 -5.89
CA VAL A 134 -5.60 -1.09 -5.42
C VAL A 134 -6.69 -1.20 -6.50
N ASN A 135 -7.00 -0.13 -7.23
CA ASN A 135 -7.96 -0.21 -8.35
C ASN A 135 -7.45 -1.12 -9.49
N THR A 136 -6.16 -1.07 -9.80
CA THR A 136 -5.53 -1.96 -10.80
C THR A 136 -5.50 -3.43 -10.32
N LEU A 137 -5.39 -3.67 -9.00
CA LEU A 137 -5.54 -5.02 -8.41
C LEU A 137 -6.98 -5.52 -8.47
N LYS A 138 -7.95 -4.67 -8.11
CA LYS A 138 -9.41 -4.95 -8.12
C LYS A 138 -9.95 -5.38 -9.47
N GLY A 139 -9.41 -4.83 -10.56
CA GLY A 139 -9.95 -5.02 -11.90
C GLY A 139 -11.42 -4.59 -12.01
N LYS A 140 -12.11 -5.05 -13.06
CA LYS A 140 -13.50 -4.65 -13.35
C LYS A 140 -14.57 -5.36 -12.48
N LYS A 141 -14.22 -6.35 -11.64
CA LYS A 141 -15.18 -7.24 -10.94
C LYS A 141 -15.03 -7.29 -9.40
N SER A 142 -14.42 -6.30 -8.76
CA SER A 142 -14.35 -6.26 -7.28
C SER A 142 -15.57 -5.57 -6.66
N ALA A 143 -16.22 -6.25 -5.73
CA ALA A 143 -17.23 -5.67 -4.86
C ALA A 143 -16.55 -4.83 -3.76
N THR A 144 -16.99 -3.58 -3.61
CA THR A 144 -16.55 -2.73 -2.49
C THR A 144 -17.36 -3.10 -1.25
N VAL A 145 -16.70 -3.60 -0.20
CA VAL A 145 -17.34 -3.90 1.10
C VAL A 145 -17.12 -2.70 2.03
N SER A 146 -17.96 -1.68 1.84
CA SER A 146 -17.93 -0.42 2.60
C SER A 146 -19.34 0.06 2.93
N ARG A 147 -19.52 0.70 4.09
CA ARG A 147 -20.75 1.43 4.43
C ARG A 147 -20.88 2.79 3.70
N TYR A 148 -19.81 3.30 3.09
CA TYR A 148 -19.82 4.53 2.29
C TYR A 148 -18.94 4.41 1.05
N PRO A 149 -19.52 4.36 -0.17
CA PRO A 149 -18.78 4.30 -1.44
C PRO A 149 -18.59 5.68 -2.09
N GLY A 150 -17.54 5.80 -2.92
CA GLY A 150 -17.46 6.77 -4.02
C GLY A 150 -16.83 8.15 -3.74
N THR A 151 -15.67 8.41 -4.37
CA THR A 151 -15.32 9.64 -5.14
C THR A 151 -13.87 9.48 -5.66
N PRO A 152 -13.58 9.60 -6.96
CA PRO A 152 -12.21 9.59 -7.47
C PRO A 152 -11.38 10.76 -6.92
N GLY A 153 -10.10 10.52 -6.61
CA GLY A 153 -9.14 11.55 -6.18
C GLY A 153 -8.90 11.67 -4.67
N TYR A 154 -9.84 11.25 -3.82
CA TYR A 154 -9.68 11.29 -2.36
C TYR A 154 -10.32 10.08 -1.67
N THR A 155 -9.49 9.12 -1.24
CA THR A 155 -9.90 8.02 -0.35
C THR A 155 -10.12 8.57 1.05
N LYS A 156 -11.33 8.41 1.60
CA LYS A 156 -11.71 8.80 2.97
C LYS A 156 -11.79 7.56 3.87
N GLY A 157 -11.10 7.60 5.01
CA GLY A 157 -11.10 6.55 6.03
C GLY A 157 -10.30 5.29 5.64
N ILE A 158 -10.41 4.28 6.49
CA ILE A 158 -10.03 2.89 6.16
C ILE A 158 -11.13 2.32 5.27
N GLN A 159 -10.75 1.71 4.15
CA GLN A 159 -11.68 1.07 3.21
C GLN A 159 -11.30 -0.38 3.02
N VAL A 160 -12.29 -1.29 3.12
CA VAL A 160 -12.13 -2.71 2.85
C VAL A 160 -12.65 -3.04 1.44
N TYR A 161 -11.87 -3.77 0.66
CA TYR A 161 -12.30 -4.30 -0.64
C TYR A 161 -12.15 -5.81 -0.67
N ARG A 162 -13.19 -6.53 -1.13
CA ARG A 162 -13.11 -7.98 -1.41
C ARG A 162 -12.86 -8.15 -2.90
N ILE A 163 -11.76 -8.81 -3.25
CA ILE A 163 -11.54 -9.37 -4.59
C ILE A 163 -11.99 -10.84 -4.57
N TYR A 164 -12.38 -11.36 -5.73
CA TYR A 164 -12.75 -12.76 -5.97
C TYR A 164 -11.74 -13.42 -6.92
#